data_AF-A0A0X3UXA0-F1
#
_entry.id   AF-A0A0X3UXA0-F1
#
_cell.length_a   1.000
_cell.length_b   1.000
_cell.length_c   1.000
_cell.angle_alpha   90.00
_cell.angle_beta   90.00
_cell.angle_gamma   90.00
#
_symmetry.space_group_name_H-M   'P 1'
#
loop_
_entity.id
_entity.type
_entity.pdbx_description
1 polymer ?
#
loop_
_entity_poly.entity_id
_entity_poly.type
_entity_poly.pdbx_seq_one_letter_code
_entity_poly.pdbx_strand_id
1 'polypeptide(L)'
;MGGRAKTEQFARLFTAPGVGHCRGGSGAAPADPLAALVKWVEQGKAPTTLLAENGSMSRPLCLWPAVAHYDGHGSTNDAANFRCTGRR
;
A
#
# COMPACT_ATOMS: atom_id res chain seq x y z
N MET A 1 -5.75 11.54 19.67
CA MET A 1 -5.78 10.19 19.07
C MET A 1 -4.83 9.15 19.70
N GLY A 2 -4.06 9.46 20.76
CA GLY A 2 -3.31 8.42 21.50
C GLY A 2 -2.05 7.85 20.81
N GLY A 3 -1.54 8.49 19.75
CA GLY A 3 -0.33 8.09 19.05
C GLY A 3 -0.55 7.14 17.87
N ARG A 4 0.51 6.89 17.09
CA ARG A 4 0.46 6.10 15.85
C ARG A 4 -0.09 4.69 16.08
N ALA A 5 0.47 3.96 17.04
CA ALA A 5 0.08 2.58 17.31
C ALA A 5 -1.40 2.44 17.71
N LYS A 6 -1.97 3.40 18.43
CA LYS A 6 -3.42 3.42 18.74
C LYS A 6 -4.26 3.86 17.55
N THR A 7 -3.75 4.77 16.73
CA THR A 7 -4.45 5.26 15.53
C THR A 7 -4.57 4.16 14.47
N GLU A 8 -3.50 3.40 14.24
CA GLU A 8 -3.45 2.30 13.26
C GLU A 8 -4.40 1.12 13.56
N GLN A 9 -5.02 1.11 14.75
CA GLN A 9 -6.08 0.16 15.11
C GLN A 9 -7.42 0.47 14.44
N PHE A 10 -7.66 1.73 14.03
CA PHE A 10 -8.92 2.13 13.38
C PHE A 10 -8.72 2.99 12.11
N ALA A 11 -7.54 3.57 11.90
CA ALA A 11 -7.22 4.37 10.72
C ALA A 11 -5.79 4.10 10.25
N ARG A 12 -5.63 3.75 8.97
CA ARG A 12 -4.33 3.45 8.34
C ARG A 12 -4.15 4.32 7.10
N LEU A 13 -2.92 4.81 6.90
CA LEU A 13 -2.55 5.61 5.74
C LEU A 13 -1.65 4.79 4.81
N PHE A 14 -2.01 4.78 3.53
CA PHE A 14 -1.22 4.21 2.44
C PHE A 14 -0.98 5.30 1.41
N THR A 15 0.28 5.63 1.15
CA THR A 15 0.64 6.58 0.09
C THR A 15 0.78 5.85 -1.23
N ALA A 16 0.33 6.44 -2.33
CA ALA A 16 0.46 5.90 -3.68
C ALA A 16 1.38 6.78 -4.56
N PRO A 17 2.71 6.59 -4.51
CA PRO A 17 3.64 7.42 -5.28
C PRO A 17 3.38 7.35 -6.78
N GLY A 18 3.38 8.51 -7.43
CA GLY A 18 3.17 8.64 -8.87
C GLY A 18 1.70 8.61 -9.31
N VAL A 19 0.75 8.33 -8.42
CA VAL A 19 -0.69 8.46 -8.73
C VAL A 19 -1.07 9.94 -8.68
N GLY A 20 -1.82 10.39 -9.69
CA GLY A 20 -2.36 11.75 -9.76
C GLY A 20 -3.50 12.00 -8.76
N HIS A 21 -4.21 13.13 -8.91
CA HIS A 21 -5.38 13.40 -8.07
C HIS A 21 -6.48 12.37 -8.33
N CYS A 22 -6.68 11.47 -7.36
CA CYS A 22 -7.57 10.31 -7.38
C CYS A 22 -7.22 9.19 -8.39
N ARG A 23 -6.74 9.54 -9.59
CA ARG A 23 -6.42 8.58 -10.66
C ARG A 23 -5.38 9.14 -11.62
N GLY A 24 -4.90 8.28 -12.53
CA GLY A 24 -3.88 8.63 -13.52
C GLY A 24 -2.49 8.82 -12.92
N GLY A 25 -1.57 9.39 -13.70
CA GLY A 25 -0.15 9.48 -13.34
C GLY A 25 0.63 8.22 -13.72
N SER A 26 1.92 8.18 -13.37
CA SER A 26 2.82 7.06 -13.67
C SER A 26 2.78 5.95 -12.61
N GLY A 27 2.17 6.21 -11.46
CA GLY A 27 2.10 5.31 -10.32
C GLY A 27 1.01 4.25 -10.44
N ALA A 28 1.08 3.28 -9.53
CA ALA A 28 0.08 2.22 -9.38
C ALA A 28 -0.97 2.63 -8.34
N ALA A 29 -2.25 2.50 -8.67
CA ALA A 29 -3.37 2.81 -7.78
C ALA A 29 -3.88 1.55 -7.07
N PRO A 30 -4.43 1.63 -5.84
CA PRO A 30 -4.96 0.47 -5.14
C PRO A 30 -5.97 -0.30 -6.00
N ALA A 31 -5.79 -1.62 -6.14
CA ALA A 31 -6.63 -2.44 -7.02
C ALA A 31 -8.06 -2.60 -6.49
N ASP A 32 -8.21 -2.84 -5.18
CA ASP A 32 -9.52 -2.97 -4.52
C ASP A 32 -9.46 -2.51 -3.05
N PRO A 33 -9.42 -1.19 -2.79
CA PRO A 33 -9.34 -0.66 -1.44
C PRO A 33 -10.65 -0.85 -0.66
N LEU A 34 -11.80 -0.97 -1.34
CA LEU A 34 -13.08 -1.21 -0.69
C LEU A 34 -13.16 -2.62 -0.10
N ALA A 35 -12.76 -3.66 -0.86
CA ALA A 35 -12.71 -5.01 -0.33
C ALA A 35 -11.72 -5.15 0.84
N ALA A 36 -10.61 -4.40 0.82
CA ALA A 36 -9.68 -4.33 1.95
C ALA A 36 -10.36 -3.74 3.20
N LEU A 37 -11.16 -2.68 3.04
CA LEU A 37 -11.93 -2.09 4.14
C LEU A 37 -12.99 -3.04 4.68
N VAL A 38 -13.76 -3.70 3.80
CA VAL A 38 -14.77 -4.70 4.17
C VAL A 38 -14.13 -5.82 4.99
N LYS A 39 -13.01 -6.38 4.53
CA LYS A 39 -12.26 -7.42 5.28
C LYS A 39 -11.77 -6.92 6.64
N TRP A 40 -11.37 -5.66 6.76
CA TRP A 40 -10.97 -5.10 8.04
C TRP A 40 -12.18 -5.01 8.98
N VAL A 41 -13.26 -4.38 8.55
CA VAL A 41 -14.44 -4.13 9.39
C VAL A 41 -15.14 -5.43 9.79
N GLU A 42 -15.38 -6.32 8.83
CA GLU A 42 -16.23 -7.49 9.04
C GLU A 42 -15.45 -8.72 9.54
N GLN A 43 -14.14 -8.78 9.28
CA GLN A 43 -13.31 -9.95 9.61
C GLN A 43 -12.13 -9.63 10.51
N GLY A 44 -11.97 -8.38 10.95
CA GLY A 44 -10.82 -7.94 11.75
C GLY A 44 -9.48 -7.97 11.00
N LYS A 45 -9.49 -8.13 9.67
CA LYS A 45 -8.28 -8.27 8.85
C LYS A 45 -7.77 -6.92 8.37
N ALA A 46 -7.15 -6.18 9.28
CA ALA A 46 -6.61 -4.86 8.98
C ALA A 46 -5.40 -4.95 8.01
N PRO A 47 -5.40 -4.25 6.86
CA PRO A 47 -4.36 -4.39 5.84
C PRO A 47 -3.02 -3.82 6.31
N THR A 48 -1.93 -4.57 6.17
CA THR A 48 -0.56 -4.05 6.36
C THR A 48 0.05 -3.53 5.06
N THR A 49 -0.52 -3.96 3.93
CA THR A 49 -0.25 -3.49 2.57
C THR A 49 -1.54 -3.44 1.76
N LEU A 50 -1.54 -2.66 0.68
CA LEU A 50 -2.57 -2.72 -0.37
C LEU A 50 -1.88 -3.00 -1.70
N LEU A 51 -2.37 -4.00 -2.45
CA LEU A 51 -1.90 -4.22 -3.81
C LEU A 51 -2.37 -3.06 -4.70
N ALA A 52 -1.46 -2.49 -5.47
CA ALA A 52 -1.73 -1.44 -6.42
C ALA A 52 -1.23 -1.80 -7.81
N GLU A 53 -1.94 -1.37 -8.85
CA GLU A 53 -1.68 -1.68 -10.24
C GLU A 53 -1.95 -0.48 -11.16
N ASN A 54 -1.32 -0.45 -12.34
CA ASN A 54 -1.63 0.51 -13.42
C ASN A 54 -1.67 -0.15 -14.82
N GLY A 55 -1.80 -1.48 -14.87
CA GLY A 55 -1.81 -2.27 -16.10
C GLY A 55 -0.42 -2.64 -16.65
N SER A 56 0.66 -1.97 -16.24
CA SER A 56 2.03 -2.29 -16.66
C SER A 56 2.93 -2.75 -15.52
N MET A 57 2.64 -2.33 -14.29
CA MET A 57 3.33 -2.77 -13.08
C MET A 57 2.37 -2.88 -11.89
N SER A 58 2.78 -3.69 -10.91
CA SER A 58 2.18 -3.76 -9.59
C SER A 58 3.14 -3.28 -8.50
N ARG A 59 2.58 -2.72 -7.41
CA ARG A 59 3.33 -2.26 -6.24
C ARG A 59 2.60 -2.62 -4.94
N PRO A 60 3.32 -2.98 -3.87
CA PRO A 60 2.73 -2.98 -2.54
C PRO A 60 2.70 -1.55 -2.01
N LEU A 61 1.51 -0.97 -1.81
CA LEU A 61 1.38 0.24 -1.02
C LEU A 61 1.60 -0.12 0.45
N CYS A 62 2.59 0.50 1.06
CA CYS A 62 3.00 0.21 2.42
C CYS A 62 2.23 1.06 3.44
N LEU A 63 1.95 0.47 4.59
CA LEU A 63 1.44 1.21 5.74
C LEU A 63 2.45 2.29 6.13
N TRP A 64 2.01 3.55 6.12
CA TRP A 64 2.85 4.68 6.49
C TRP A 64 3.42 4.51 7.91
N PRO A 65 4.70 4.84 8.16
CA PRO A 65 5.64 5.55 7.29
C PRO A 65 6.49 4.65 6.38
N ALA A 66 6.23 3.35 6.32
CA ALA A 66 7.00 2.46 5.47
C ALA A 66 6.81 2.77 3.98
N VAL A 67 7.83 2.45 3.19
CA VAL A 67 7.84 2.61 1.73
C VAL A 67 8.27 1.31 1.06
N ALA A 68 7.81 1.10 -0.17
CA ALA A 68 8.20 -0.07 -0.96
C ALA A 68 9.65 0.08 -1.41
N HIS A 69 10.50 -0.85 -0.98
CA HIS A 69 11.90 -0.95 -1.39
C HIS A 69 12.07 -2.19 -2.25
N TYR A 70 12.71 -2.04 -3.41
CA TYR A 70 13.00 -3.17 -4.29
C TYR A 70 14.00 -4.12 -3.63
N ASP A 71 13.80 -5.42 -3.76
CA ASP A 71 14.64 -6.46 -3.15
C ASP A 71 15.96 -6.69 -3.91
N GLY A 72 16.17 -5.99 -5.03
CA GLY A 72 17.41 -6.05 -5.81
C GLY A 72 17.44 -7.16 -6.88
N HIS A 73 16.39 -8.00 -6.95
CA HIS A 73 16.28 -9.10 -7.90
C HIS A 73 14.83 -9.29 -8.37
N GLY A 74 14.66 -9.97 -9.51
CA GLY A 74 13.35 -10.17 -10.13
C GLY A 74 12.94 -9.02 -11.06
N SER A 75 11.66 -9.00 -11.44
CA SER A 75 11.11 -7.93 -12.26
C SER A 75 10.76 -6.74 -11.39
N THR A 76 11.20 -5.54 -11.79
CA THR A 76 10.76 -4.30 -11.17
C THR A 76 9.30 -4.00 -11.49
N ASN A 77 8.61 -4.73 -12.37
CA ASN A 77 7.17 -4.54 -12.60
C ASN A 77 6.29 -5.38 -11.67
N ASP A 78 6.88 -6.22 -10.82
CA ASP A 78 6.13 -7.15 -9.96
C ASP A 78 6.26 -6.78 -8.48
N ALA A 79 5.11 -6.57 -7.83
CA ALA A 79 4.99 -6.24 -6.42
C ALA A 79 5.65 -7.27 -5.49
N ALA A 80 5.78 -8.54 -5.90
CA ALA A 80 6.40 -9.59 -5.12
C ALA A 80 7.90 -9.35 -4.87
N ASN A 81 8.56 -8.54 -5.72
CA ASN A 81 9.98 -8.22 -5.60
C ASN A 81 10.25 -6.95 -4.77
N PHE A 82 9.29 -6.52 -3.95
CA PHE A 82 9.38 -5.35 -3.08
C PHE A 82 9.02 -5.69 -1.64
N ARG A 83 9.69 -5.02 -0.69
CA ARG A 83 9.38 -5.09 0.74
C ARG A 83 9.10 -3.72 1.31
N CYS A 84 8.14 -3.68 2.24
CA CYS A 84 7.88 -2.47 3.02
C CYS A 84 8.96 -2.32 4.09
N THR A 85 9.73 -1.24 3.99
CA THR A 85 10.78 -0.90 4.95
C THR A 85 10.56 0.52 5.49
N GLY A 86 11.07 0.81 6.68
CA GLY A 86 10.99 2.16 7.25
C GLY A 86 11.64 3.19 6.33
N ARG A 87 11.04 4.37 6.24
CA ARG A 87 11.62 5.51 5.52
C ARG A 87 12.88 5.94 6.27
N ARG A 88 14.06 5.66 5.70
CA ARG A 88 15.33 6.19 6.19
C ARG A 88 15.41 7.68 5.94
#